data_AF-A0AAV0VME5-F1
#
_entry.id   AF-A0AAV0VME5-F1
#
_cell.length_a   1.000
_cell.length_b   1.000
_cell.length_c   1.000
_cell.angle_alpha   90.00
_cell.angle_beta   90.00
_cell.angle_gamma   90.00
#
_symmetry.space_group_name_H-M   'P 1'
#
loop_
_entity.id
_entity.type
_entity.pdbx_description
1 polymer ?
#
loop_
_entity_poly.entity_id
_entity_poly.type
_entity_poly.pdbx_seq_one_letter_code
_entity_poly.pdbx_strand_id
1 'polypeptide(L)'
;MNSKRLNRDSKVSHALVQDTRTGEVYDVNTDSDFLFGRFLKSSIVIEELYISRSHSTIRYENDKFLLKDNNSCTGTYLNYKKISKEVVLQNGDLIAFTDKSKTWDFVYKFCLLSNPNKKLRLEEENSTVEENDKLKISIEQLEKQVKELKIAKTNIVNDFKAQMDELKKSIDNVTGLNNKINNEMIKVQDYNRELNKDLTIYRRRCMLQKEMLDKQIVKEEDSVETLKTQINKLLENDFQCAICNEVVFRPSIANCAHTFCDGCLKSWLVRSNHCPTCRSVVNSTTYSLSLNNYITNLCDLLGGTIKEQRLALQSERIGHPPQMAKRGRKRAANQSTRGRREPPTYELIDDDPARNNSRFTTGSHNVIDIVDLTNNTSR
;
A
#
# COMPACT_ATOMS: atom_id res chain seq x y z
N MET A 1 75.34 -10.29 -3.21
CA MET A 1 76.08 -9.33 -4.07
C MET A 1 75.13 -8.20 -4.45
N ASN A 2 75.66 -6.98 -4.47
CA ASN A 2 74.99 -5.69 -4.70
C ASN A 2 74.26 -5.07 -3.51
N SER A 3 75.08 -4.68 -2.53
CA SER A 3 74.89 -3.44 -1.78
C SER A 3 74.62 -2.28 -2.74
N LYS A 4 73.44 -1.66 -2.65
CA LYS A 4 73.24 -0.29 -3.10
C LYS A 4 73.03 0.57 -1.87
N ARG A 5 74.10 1.30 -1.52
CA ARG A 5 74.05 2.53 -0.73
C ARG A 5 72.95 3.41 -1.32
N LEU A 6 71.96 3.78 -0.51
CA LEU A 6 71.07 4.89 -0.83
C LEU A 6 71.58 6.13 -0.12
N ASN A 7 71.66 7.18 -0.92
CA ASN A 7 72.25 8.49 -0.67
C ASN A 7 71.66 9.14 0.59
N ARG A 8 72.51 9.46 1.58
CA ARG A 8 72.09 10.08 2.85
C ARG A 8 72.06 11.62 2.82
N ASP A 9 72.06 12.21 1.63
CA ASP A 9 72.08 13.67 1.41
C ASP A 9 70.89 14.16 0.59
N SER A 10 69.68 13.76 0.97
CA SER A 10 68.47 14.39 0.45
C SER A 10 67.61 14.88 1.62
N LYS A 11 67.29 16.16 1.55
CA LYS A 11 66.58 16.99 2.53
C LYS A 11 65.07 16.62 2.58
N VAL A 12 64.77 15.34 2.43
CA VAL A 12 63.44 14.83 2.12
C VAL A 12 62.76 14.38 3.41
N SER A 13 61.63 14.99 3.71
CA SER A 13 60.75 14.62 4.82
C SER A 13 60.27 13.18 4.64
N HIS A 14 60.64 12.29 5.55
CA HIS A 14 60.12 10.92 5.54
C HIS A 14 58.66 10.94 5.99
N ALA A 15 57.76 10.32 5.22
CA ALA A 15 56.33 10.32 5.50
C ALA A 15 55.80 8.90 5.73
N LEU A 16 54.86 8.80 6.67
CA LEU A 16 54.23 7.55 7.08
C LEU A 16 52.71 7.72 7.05
N VAL A 17 52.00 6.65 6.79
CA VAL A 17 50.56 6.53 6.97
C VAL A 17 50.28 5.44 7.99
N GLN A 18 49.57 5.77 9.06
CA GLN A 18 49.21 4.82 10.12
C GLN A 18 47.72 4.50 10.08
N ASP A 19 47.35 3.23 10.01
CA ASP A 19 45.98 2.77 10.23
C ASP A 19 45.60 3.01 11.70
N THR A 20 44.53 3.78 11.94
CA THR A 20 44.09 4.12 13.30
C THR A 20 43.40 2.97 14.04
N ARG A 21 42.93 1.95 13.31
CA ARG A 21 42.25 0.77 13.86
C ARG A 21 43.24 -0.33 14.22
N THR A 22 44.15 -0.65 13.31
CA THR A 22 45.12 -1.75 13.52
C THR A 22 46.43 -1.26 14.13
N GLY A 23 46.74 0.03 14.00
CA GLY A 23 48.03 0.61 14.39
C GLY A 23 49.15 0.36 13.39
N GLU A 24 48.89 -0.37 12.29
CA GLU A 24 49.87 -0.67 11.25
C GLU A 24 50.34 0.60 10.54
N VAL A 25 51.61 0.61 10.15
CA VAL A 25 52.28 1.78 9.58
C VAL A 25 52.84 1.42 8.20
N TYR A 26 52.62 2.32 7.25
CA TYR A 26 52.98 2.16 5.85
C TYR A 26 53.86 3.34 5.41
N ASP A 27 55.00 3.04 4.80
CA ASP A 27 55.93 4.06 4.29
C ASP A 27 55.40 4.72 3.01
N VAL A 28 55.37 6.05 2.99
CA VAL A 28 54.99 6.82 1.81
C VAL A 28 56.24 7.21 1.03
N ASN A 29 56.48 6.52 -0.08
CA ASN A 29 57.60 6.80 -0.97
C ASN A 29 57.45 8.17 -1.65
N THR A 30 58.57 8.86 -1.88
CA THR A 30 58.60 10.11 -2.65
C THR A 30 58.66 9.91 -4.16
N ASP A 31 59.05 8.71 -4.60
CA ASP A 31 59.37 8.43 -6.01
C ASP A 31 58.22 7.73 -6.74
N SER A 32 57.12 7.41 -6.03
CA SER A 32 55.97 6.68 -6.57
C SER A 32 54.67 7.10 -5.91
N ASP A 33 53.57 7.01 -6.64
CA ASP A 33 52.22 7.22 -6.13
C ASP A 33 51.88 6.20 -5.03
N PHE A 34 51.49 6.69 -3.86
CA PHE A 34 51.00 5.86 -2.76
C PHE A 34 49.48 5.73 -2.88
N LEU A 35 49.00 4.54 -3.26
CA LEU A 35 47.62 4.31 -3.66
C LEU A 35 46.79 3.66 -2.54
N PHE A 36 45.63 4.24 -2.26
CA PHE A 36 44.56 3.61 -1.50
C PHE A 36 43.52 3.04 -2.47
N GLY A 37 43.08 1.81 -2.26
CA GLY A 37 42.01 1.25 -3.07
C GLY A 37 41.76 -0.23 -2.83
N ARG A 38 40.72 -0.75 -3.47
CA ARG A 38 40.38 -2.18 -3.40
C ARG A 38 41.27 -3.06 -4.28
N PHE A 39 42.02 -2.47 -5.21
CA PHE A 39 42.85 -3.27 -6.11
C PHE A 39 44.05 -3.87 -5.38
N LEU A 40 44.38 -5.13 -5.66
CA LEU A 40 45.47 -5.87 -5.00
C LEU A 40 46.86 -5.26 -5.19
N LYS A 41 47.05 -4.35 -6.15
CA LYS A 41 48.32 -3.62 -6.35
C LYS A 41 48.36 -2.25 -5.65
N SER A 42 47.36 -1.91 -4.85
CA SER A 42 47.34 -0.65 -4.08
C SER A 42 48.35 -0.73 -2.93
N SER A 43 48.92 0.41 -2.54
CA SER A 43 49.83 0.50 -1.38
C SER A 43 49.12 0.11 -0.09
N ILE A 44 47.84 0.50 0.03
CA ILE A 44 46.93 0.01 1.07
C ILE A 44 45.71 -0.59 0.37
N VAL A 45 45.49 -1.88 0.60
CA VAL A 45 44.37 -2.65 0.04
C VAL A 45 43.21 -2.63 1.04
N ILE A 46 42.11 -2.01 0.65
CA ILE A 46 40.86 -2.00 1.44
C ILE A 46 39.83 -2.87 0.73
N GLU A 47 39.56 -4.05 1.27
CA GLU A 47 38.72 -5.10 0.65
C GLU A 47 37.21 -4.84 0.71
N GLU A 48 36.80 -3.57 0.62
CA GLU A 48 35.40 -3.17 0.71
C GLU A 48 34.82 -2.75 -0.63
N LEU A 49 33.63 -3.27 -0.98
CA LEU A 49 33.02 -3.04 -2.29
C LEU A 49 32.73 -1.57 -2.58
N TYR A 50 32.50 -0.75 -1.56
CA TYR A 50 32.26 0.69 -1.69
C TYR A 50 33.56 1.50 -1.90
N ILE A 51 34.72 0.87 -1.74
CA ILE A 51 36.01 1.46 -2.06
C ILE A 51 36.34 1.18 -3.53
N SER A 52 36.55 2.25 -4.32
CA SER A 52 37.03 2.15 -5.69
C SER A 52 38.36 1.37 -5.79
N ARG A 53 38.57 0.68 -6.91
CA ARG A 53 39.81 -0.06 -7.20
C ARG A 53 41.06 0.80 -7.06
N SER A 54 40.99 2.04 -7.56
CA SER A 54 41.94 3.12 -7.31
C SER A 54 41.12 4.26 -6.71
N HIS A 55 41.20 4.47 -5.40
CA HIS A 55 40.31 5.37 -4.67
C HIS A 55 40.92 6.74 -4.49
N SER A 56 42.12 6.79 -3.92
CA SER A 56 42.85 8.03 -3.71
C SER A 56 44.34 7.80 -3.74
N THR A 57 45.09 8.82 -4.08
CA THR A 57 46.55 8.75 -4.18
C THR A 57 47.19 9.85 -3.36
N ILE A 58 48.25 9.51 -2.62
CA ILE A 58 49.20 10.48 -2.10
C ILE A 58 50.38 10.53 -3.07
N ARG A 59 50.75 11.74 -3.48
CA ARG A 59 51.90 11.99 -4.34
C ARG A 59 52.79 13.05 -3.73
N TYR A 60 54.11 12.90 -3.89
CA TYR A 60 55.08 13.92 -3.52
C TYR A 60 55.41 14.79 -4.74
N GLU A 61 55.02 16.07 -4.73
CA GLU A 61 55.40 17.05 -5.75
C GLU A 61 55.75 18.39 -5.09
N ASN A 62 56.77 19.10 -5.61
CA ASN A 62 57.19 20.43 -5.13
C ASN A 62 57.44 20.49 -3.61
N ASP A 63 58.17 19.51 -3.07
CA ASP A 63 58.47 19.35 -1.65
C ASP A 63 57.26 19.23 -0.72
N LYS A 64 56.11 18.77 -1.26
CA LYS A 64 54.86 18.61 -0.52
C LYS A 64 54.19 17.27 -0.86
N PHE A 65 53.56 16.68 0.15
CA PHE A 65 52.67 15.54 -0.04
C PHE A 65 51.26 16.05 -0.36
N LEU A 66 50.73 15.60 -1.49
CA LEU A 66 49.43 15.99 -2.03
C LEU A 66 48.51 14.79 -2.02
N LEU A 67 47.33 14.93 -1.44
CA LEU A 67 46.26 13.94 -1.49
C LEU A 67 45.28 14.28 -2.62
N LYS A 68 44.98 13.28 -3.45
CA LYS A 68 44.03 13.36 -4.56
C LYS A 68 42.99 12.26 -4.45
N ASP A 69 41.73 12.61 -4.71
CA ASP A 69 40.68 11.63 -5.00
C ASP A 69 40.73 11.21 -6.48
N ASN A 70 40.75 9.90 -6.75
CA ASN A 70 40.83 9.35 -8.12
C ASN A 70 39.44 9.14 -8.73
N ASN A 71 38.55 10.13 -8.60
CA ASN A 71 37.13 10.04 -8.98
C ASN A 71 36.45 8.81 -8.36
N SER A 72 36.64 8.64 -7.05
CA SER A 72 36.10 7.50 -6.33
C SER A 72 34.58 7.56 -6.22
N CYS A 73 33.93 6.40 -6.03
CA CYS A 73 32.47 6.33 -5.94
C CYS A 73 31.89 7.06 -4.72
N THR A 74 32.59 7.04 -3.58
CA THR A 74 32.12 7.62 -2.32
C THR A 74 32.84 8.91 -1.94
N GLY A 75 34.03 9.15 -2.51
CA GLY A 75 34.87 10.31 -2.25
C GLY A 75 35.87 10.07 -1.12
N THR A 76 36.97 10.81 -1.19
CA THR A 76 38.01 10.86 -0.14
C THR A 76 37.73 12.01 0.83
N TYR A 77 37.99 11.79 2.11
CA TYR A 77 37.77 12.78 3.17
C TYR A 77 39.07 13.07 3.91
N LEU A 78 39.38 14.35 4.11
CA LEU A 78 40.50 14.83 4.91
C LEU A 78 39.95 15.52 6.15
N ASN A 79 40.34 15.06 7.34
CA ASN A 79 39.80 15.52 8.63
C ASN A 79 38.25 15.54 8.62
N TYR A 80 37.66 14.45 8.11
CA TYR A 80 36.22 14.22 7.99
C TYR A 80 35.47 15.19 7.04
N LYS A 81 36.19 15.98 6.24
CA LYS A 81 35.63 16.84 5.20
C LYS A 81 36.00 16.33 3.82
N LYS A 82 35.01 16.22 2.93
CA LYS A 82 35.22 15.72 1.56
C LYS A 82 36.16 16.66 0.80
N ILE A 83 37.19 16.12 0.19
CA ILE A 83 38.07 16.89 -0.70
C ILE A 83 37.44 16.99 -2.09
N SER A 84 37.49 18.18 -2.70
CA SER A 84 36.96 18.43 -4.05
C SER A 84 38.08 18.62 -5.09
N LYS A 85 39.30 18.88 -4.63
CA LYS A 85 40.51 19.08 -5.44
C LYS A 85 41.68 18.47 -4.67
N GLU A 86 42.86 18.44 -5.29
CA GLU A 86 44.10 18.04 -4.63
C GLU A 86 44.41 18.96 -3.44
N VAL A 87 44.79 18.38 -2.30
CA VAL A 87 45.06 19.11 -1.05
C VAL A 87 46.43 18.72 -0.51
N VAL A 88 47.17 19.69 0.02
CA VAL A 88 48.47 19.43 0.69
C VAL A 88 48.22 18.84 2.07
N LEU A 89 48.87 17.70 2.36
CA LEU A 89 48.82 17.03 3.65
C LEU A 89 49.77 17.66 4.67
N GLN A 90 49.30 17.77 5.92
CA GLN A 90 50.05 18.22 7.08
C GLN A 90 50.26 17.10 8.09
N ASN A 91 51.30 17.21 8.91
CA ASN A 91 51.57 16.23 9.96
C ASN A 91 50.37 16.10 10.91
N GLY A 92 49.85 14.89 11.06
CA GLY A 92 48.72 14.55 11.90
C GLY A 92 47.36 14.52 11.19
N ASP A 93 47.29 14.84 9.91
CA ASP A 93 46.04 14.81 9.14
C ASP A 93 45.42 13.41 9.09
N LEU A 94 44.08 13.36 9.10
CA LEU A 94 43.30 12.13 9.03
C LEU A 94 42.68 11.96 7.64
N ILE A 95 43.07 10.90 6.94
CA ILE A 95 42.54 10.49 5.65
C ILE A 95 41.50 9.41 5.91
N ALA A 96 40.25 9.65 5.50
CA ALA A 96 39.14 8.77 5.82
C ALA A 96 38.36 8.37 4.57
N PHE A 97 37.89 7.12 4.58
CA PHE A 97 37.00 6.56 3.57
C PHE A 97 35.73 6.06 4.25
N THR A 98 34.61 6.19 3.53
CA THR A 98 33.29 5.90 4.07
C THR A 98 32.41 5.26 3.01
N ASP A 99 31.41 4.55 3.48
CA ASP A 99 30.27 4.06 2.71
C ASP A 99 29.18 5.15 2.55
N LYS A 100 27.99 4.77 2.06
CA LYS A 100 26.84 5.67 1.92
C LYS A 100 26.22 6.10 3.26
N SER A 101 26.46 5.36 4.34
CA SER A 101 25.90 5.62 5.68
C SER A 101 26.76 6.56 6.53
N LYS A 102 27.92 6.98 6.01
CA LYS A 102 28.88 7.89 6.69
C LYS A 102 29.58 7.25 7.91
N THR A 103 29.82 5.94 7.87
CA THR A 103 30.67 5.28 8.87
C THR A 103 32.15 5.52 8.58
N TRP A 104 32.93 5.86 9.61
CA TRP A 104 34.37 6.16 9.49
C TRP A 104 35.21 4.93 9.82
N ASP A 105 34.97 3.83 9.10
CA ASP A 105 35.57 2.53 9.43
C ASP A 105 37.06 2.45 9.01
N PHE A 106 37.46 3.25 8.02
CA PHE A 106 38.81 3.29 7.48
C PHE A 106 39.37 4.70 7.60
N VAL A 107 40.13 4.94 8.67
CA VAL A 107 40.78 6.22 8.95
C VAL A 107 42.27 5.99 9.13
N TYR A 108 43.05 6.77 8.39
CA TYR A 108 44.50 6.71 8.35
C TYR A 108 45.09 8.05 8.75
N LYS A 109 46.10 8.04 9.62
CA LYS A 109 46.81 9.23 10.07
C LYS A 109 48.08 9.43 9.25
N PHE A 110 48.24 10.60 8.66
CA PHE A 110 49.46 11.00 7.97
C PHE A 110 50.47 11.58 8.97
N CYS A 111 51.72 11.11 8.93
CA CYS A 111 52.78 11.49 9.86
C CYS A 111 54.03 11.91 9.09
N LEU A 112 54.51 13.14 9.34
CA LEU A 112 55.78 13.63 8.82
C LEU A 112 56.87 13.49 9.88
N LEU A 113 57.90 12.72 9.56
CA LEU A 113 59.09 12.61 10.40
C LEU A 113 60.08 13.71 9.99
N SER A 114 60.14 14.75 10.82
CA SER A 114 61.21 15.75 10.74
C SER A 114 62.45 15.18 11.41
N ASN A 115 63.60 15.22 10.73
CA ASN A 115 64.86 14.68 11.23
C ASN A 115 65.23 15.32 12.59
N PRO A 116 65.28 14.57 13.72
CA PRO A 116 65.55 15.14 15.03
C PRO A 116 67.05 15.31 15.26
N ASN A 117 67.74 16.00 14.35
CA ASN A 117 69.14 16.36 14.55
C ASN A 117 69.25 17.78 15.13
N LYS A 118 68.75 17.94 16.36
CA LYS A 118 69.22 18.99 17.26
C LYS A 118 69.80 18.30 18.49
N LYS A 119 71.02 17.80 18.35
CA LYS A 119 71.84 17.33 19.46
C LYS A 119 72.14 18.56 20.33
N LEU A 120 71.43 18.69 21.45
CA LEU A 120 71.76 19.68 22.49
C LEU A 120 73.15 19.35 23.02
N ARG A 121 74.07 20.29 22.82
CA ARG A 121 75.42 20.30 23.37
C ARG A 121 75.25 20.68 24.84
N LEU A 122 75.64 19.79 25.77
CA LEU A 122 75.79 20.13 27.17
C LEU A 122 77.00 21.07 27.26
N GLU A 123 76.74 22.34 27.54
CA GLU A 123 77.75 23.29 28.00
C GLU A 123 77.76 23.29 29.53
N GLU A 124 78.96 23.49 30.06
CA GLU A 124 79.40 23.21 31.42
C GLU A 124 78.61 23.97 32.50
N GLU A 125 78.41 23.27 33.62
CA GLU A 125 77.77 23.74 34.83
C GLU A 125 78.48 24.98 35.40
N ASN A 126 77.76 26.09 35.46
CA ASN A 126 77.91 27.12 36.50
C ASN A 126 76.59 27.89 36.62
N SER A 127 75.55 27.19 37.09
CA SER A 127 74.30 27.76 37.55
C SER A 127 74.40 27.95 39.07
N THR A 128 74.21 29.18 39.53
CA THR A 128 74.25 29.58 40.93
C THR A 128 73.34 28.69 41.80
N VAL A 129 73.76 28.43 43.05
CA VAL A 129 73.04 27.61 44.04
C VAL A 129 71.56 28.04 44.18
N GLU A 130 71.27 29.33 44.00
CA GLU A 130 69.92 29.90 44.07
C GLU A 130 68.97 29.45 42.94
N GLU A 131 69.45 29.22 41.72
CA GLU A 131 68.63 28.68 40.62
C GLU A 131 68.33 27.20 40.83
N ASN A 132 69.29 26.45 41.35
CA ASN A 132 69.10 25.03 41.69
C ASN A 132 68.11 24.83 42.85
N ASP A 133 68.13 25.70 43.86
CA ASP A 133 67.17 25.65 44.96
C ASP A 133 65.75 26.04 44.53
N LYS A 134 65.60 27.04 43.64
CA LYS A 134 64.31 27.38 43.03
C LYS A 134 63.74 26.25 42.16
N LEU A 135 64.61 25.56 41.42
CA LEU A 135 64.22 24.39 40.62
C LEU A 135 63.76 23.24 41.50
N LYS A 136 64.43 22.96 42.63
CA LYS A 136 64.00 21.94 43.60
C LYS A 136 62.59 22.18 44.14
N ILE A 137 62.28 23.41 44.53
CA ILE A 137 60.95 23.77 45.04
C ILE A 137 59.88 23.58 43.95
N SER A 138 60.16 24.00 42.71
CA SER A 138 59.26 23.78 41.56
C SER A 138 59.03 22.28 41.27
N ILE A 139 60.07 21.46 41.40
CA ILE A 139 59.98 20.01 41.17
C ILE A 139 59.06 19.37 42.23
N GLU A 140 59.24 19.67 43.52
CA GLU A 140 58.37 19.17 44.58
C GLU A 140 56.90 19.60 44.38
N GLN A 141 56.69 20.83 43.89
CA GLN A 141 55.36 21.36 43.61
C GLN A 141 54.68 20.65 42.43
N LEU A 142 55.44 20.37 41.36
CA LEU A 142 54.97 19.60 40.21
C LEU A 142 54.70 18.13 40.58
N GLU A 143 55.54 17.51 41.41
CA GLU A 143 55.32 16.14 41.89
C GLU A 143 54.02 16.01 42.68
N LYS A 144 53.70 17.01 43.50
CA LYS A 144 52.43 17.08 44.22
C LYS A 144 51.23 17.17 43.25
N GLN A 145 51.30 18.05 42.24
CA GLN A 145 50.26 18.16 41.21
C GLN A 145 50.08 16.86 40.42
N VAL A 146 51.17 16.19 40.06
CA VAL A 146 51.12 14.89 39.35
C VAL A 146 50.45 13.82 40.22
N LYS A 147 50.70 13.81 41.53
CA LYS A 147 50.00 12.90 42.47
C LYS A 147 48.51 13.16 42.51
N GLU A 148 48.10 14.42 42.65
CA GLU A 148 46.68 14.83 42.66
C GLU A 148 45.99 14.45 41.34
N LEU A 149 46.63 14.70 40.20
CA LEU A 149 46.12 14.32 38.87
C LEU A 149 46.00 12.81 38.69
N LYS A 150 46.93 12.01 39.24
CA LYS A 150 46.84 10.54 39.20
C LYS A 150 45.62 10.02 39.96
N ILE A 151 45.34 10.59 41.14
CA ILE A 151 44.17 10.22 41.96
C ILE A 151 42.88 10.62 41.24
N ALA A 152 42.83 11.83 40.67
CA ALA A 152 41.69 12.28 39.88
C ALA A 152 41.43 11.36 38.67
N LYS A 153 42.49 10.97 37.94
CA LYS A 153 42.39 10.02 36.82
C LYS A 153 41.82 8.67 37.27
N THR A 154 42.28 8.12 38.40
CA THR A 154 41.76 6.83 38.87
C THR A 154 40.29 6.89 39.25
N ASN A 155 39.84 8.00 39.87
CA ASN A 155 38.44 8.18 40.23
C ASN A 155 37.56 8.28 38.96
N ILE A 156 37.98 9.08 37.98
CA ILE A 156 37.28 9.22 36.69
C ILE A 156 37.16 7.87 35.97
N VAL A 157 38.25 7.09 35.92
CA VAL A 157 38.24 5.76 35.28
C VAL A 157 37.26 4.81 35.99
N ASN A 158 37.23 4.83 37.31
CA ASN A 158 36.31 3.98 38.09
C ASN A 158 34.85 4.39 37.88
N ASP A 159 34.54 5.68 37.88
CA ASP A 159 33.19 6.19 37.59
C ASP A 159 32.73 5.82 36.18
N PHE A 160 33.58 6.01 35.17
CA PHE A 160 33.26 5.59 33.80
C PHE A 160 33.04 4.08 33.72
N LYS A 161 33.83 3.27 34.44
CA LYS A 161 33.65 1.82 34.46
C LYS A 161 32.32 1.42 35.08
N ALA A 162 31.91 2.07 36.17
CA ALA A 162 30.61 1.84 36.80
C ALA A 162 29.45 2.18 35.85
N GLN A 163 29.53 3.34 35.17
CA GLN A 163 28.53 3.74 34.16
C GLN A 163 28.46 2.76 32.99
N MET A 164 29.62 2.26 32.51
CA MET A 164 29.68 1.28 31.43
C MET A 164 29.05 -0.06 31.82
N ASP A 165 29.25 -0.50 33.06
CA ASP A 165 28.65 -1.75 33.56
C ASP A 165 27.13 -1.62 33.76
N GLU A 166 26.65 -0.44 34.17
CA GLU A 166 25.22 -0.14 34.23
C GLU A 166 24.58 -0.11 32.83
N LEU A 167 25.24 0.54 31.87
CA LEU A 167 24.78 0.59 30.48
C LEU A 167 24.71 -0.81 29.85
N LYS A 168 25.70 -1.68 30.11
CA LYS A 168 25.69 -3.08 29.65
C LYS A 168 24.48 -3.85 30.17
N LYS A 169 24.17 -3.74 31.48
CA LYS A 169 22.97 -4.38 32.05
C LYS A 169 21.69 -3.91 31.38
N SER A 170 21.61 -2.62 31.06
CA SER A 170 20.45 -2.08 30.32
C SER A 170 20.36 -2.65 28.90
N ILE A 171 21.49 -2.80 28.20
CA ILE A 171 21.54 -3.41 26.86
C ILE A 171 21.12 -4.88 26.92
N ASP A 172 21.60 -5.64 27.89
CA ASP A 172 21.22 -7.05 28.09
C ASP A 172 19.71 -7.21 28.33
N ASN A 173 19.12 -6.29 29.10
CA ASN A 173 17.67 -6.27 29.30
C ASN A 173 16.90 -5.99 28.00
N VAL A 174 17.33 -4.98 27.23
CA VAL A 174 16.68 -4.61 25.96
C VAL A 174 16.81 -5.74 24.93
N THR A 175 17.98 -6.36 24.81
CA THR A 175 18.20 -7.49 23.90
C THR A 175 17.35 -8.70 24.30
N GLY A 176 17.25 -9.00 25.60
CA GLY A 176 16.37 -10.05 26.11
C GLY A 176 14.89 -9.80 25.79
N LEU A 177 14.43 -8.55 25.90
CA LEU A 177 13.06 -8.16 25.51
C LEU A 177 12.84 -8.27 24.00
N ASN A 178 13.78 -7.79 23.18
CA ASN A 178 13.71 -7.92 21.73
C ASN A 178 13.62 -9.37 21.28
N ASN A 179 14.37 -10.28 21.90
CA ASN A 179 14.29 -11.71 21.59
C ASN A 179 12.92 -12.30 21.92
N LYS A 180 12.30 -11.90 23.05
CA LYS A 180 10.93 -12.30 23.39
C LYS A 180 9.92 -11.78 22.36
N ILE A 181 10.02 -10.50 21.99
CA ILE A 181 9.14 -9.88 20.98
C ILE A 181 9.28 -10.59 19.63
N ASN A 182 10.50 -10.87 19.19
CA ASN A 182 10.76 -11.56 17.92
C ASN A 182 10.15 -12.97 17.92
N ASN A 183 10.26 -13.71 19.02
CA ASN A 183 9.65 -15.03 19.14
C ASN A 183 8.12 -14.98 19.06
N GLU A 184 7.48 -14.02 19.74
CA GLU A 184 6.02 -13.84 19.65
C GLU A 184 5.60 -13.37 18.24
N MET A 185 6.38 -12.50 17.60
CA MET A 185 6.14 -12.07 16.22
C MET A 185 6.14 -13.27 15.25
N ILE A 186 7.10 -14.19 15.38
CA ILE A 186 7.17 -15.40 14.54
C ILE A 186 5.92 -16.26 14.74
N LYS A 187 5.49 -16.50 16.00
CA LYS A 187 4.27 -17.27 16.29
C LYS A 187 3.03 -16.65 15.63
N VAL A 188 2.90 -15.32 15.73
CA VAL A 188 1.78 -14.58 15.12
C VAL A 188 1.83 -14.68 13.60
N GLN A 189 3.03 -14.58 13.00
CA GLN A 189 3.20 -14.72 11.55
C GLN A 189 2.82 -16.12 11.05
N ASP A 190 3.23 -17.18 11.75
CA ASP A 190 2.89 -18.55 11.39
C ASP A 190 1.39 -18.82 11.52
N TYR A 191 0.77 -18.34 12.61
CA TYR A 191 -0.68 -18.42 12.79
C TYR A 191 -1.45 -17.68 11.67
N ASN A 192 -1.02 -16.46 11.32
CA ASN A 192 -1.60 -15.73 10.21
C ASN A 192 -1.42 -16.44 8.86
N ARG A 193 -0.27 -17.09 8.64
CA ARG A 193 -0.02 -17.87 7.42
C ARG A 193 -0.99 -19.06 7.32
N GLU A 194 -1.23 -19.76 8.42
CA GLU A 194 -2.19 -20.88 8.47
C GLU A 194 -3.62 -20.39 8.23
N LEU A 195 -4.05 -19.35 8.94
CA LEU A 195 -5.38 -18.77 8.77
C LEU A 195 -5.64 -18.29 7.32
N ASN A 196 -4.64 -17.72 6.66
CA ASN A 196 -4.76 -17.30 5.27
C ASN A 196 -4.92 -18.48 4.28
N LYS A 197 -4.32 -19.64 4.57
CA LYS A 197 -4.54 -20.86 3.78
C LYS A 197 -5.99 -21.32 3.91
N ASP A 198 -6.51 -21.37 5.13
CA ASP A 198 -7.89 -21.76 5.40
C ASP A 198 -8.88 -20.81 4.72
N LEU A 199 -8.67 -19.50 4.85
CA LEU A 199 -9.49 -18.49 4.16
C LEU A 199 -9.52 -18.68 2.65
N THR A 200 -8.39 -19.07 2.04
CA THR A 200 -8.31 -19.34 0.60
C THR A 200 -9.16 -20.56 0.22
N ILE A 201 -9.14 -21.61 1.04
CA ILE A 201 -9.95 -22.81 0.84
C ILE A 201 -11.44 -22.48 0.97
N TYR A 202 -11.84 -21.76 2.01
CA TYR A 202 -13.22 -21.36 2.24
C TYR A 202 -13.76 -20.45 1.13
N ARG A 203 -12.96 -19.48 0.65
CA ARG A 203 -13.32 -18.65 -0.50
C ARG A 203 -13.58 -19.49 -1.75
N ARG A 204 -12.71 -20.46 -2.05
CA ARG A 204 -12.90 -21.35 -3.21
C ARG A 204 -14.17 -22.19 -3.07
N ARG A 205 -14.45 -22.72 -1.88
CA ARG A 205 -15.68 -23.49 -1.61
C ARG A 205 -16.93 -22.64 -1.82
N CYS A 206 -16.95 -21.40 -1.32
CA CYS A 206 -18.08 -20.48 -1.51
C CYS A 206 -18.30 -20.14 -2.99
N MET A 207 -17.22 -19.92 -3.76
CA MET A 207 -17.35 -19.65 -5.20
C MET A 207 -17.96 -20.83 -5.95
N LEU A 208 -17.50 -22.06 -5.68
CA LEU A 208 -18.05 -23.26 -6.32
C LEU A 208 -19.52 -23.46 -5.96
N GLN A 209 -19.89 -23.25 -4.69
CA GLN A 209 -21.27 -23.38 -4.26
C GLN A 209 -22.18 -22.33 -4.91
N LYS A 210 -21.68 -21.09 -5.05
CA LYS A 210 -22.39 -20.04 -5.79
C LYS A 210 -22.59 -20.42 -7.25
N GLU A 211 -21.54 -20.88 -7.93
CA GLU A 211 -21.62 -21.27 -9.35
C GLU A 211 -22.62 -22.43 -9.56
N MET A 212 -22.69 -23.38 -8.63
CA MET A 212 -23.68 -24.46 -8.67
C MET A 212 -25.11 -23.93 -8.51
N LEU A 213 -25.32 -23.00 -7.57
CA LEU A 213 -26.63 -22.41 -7.32
C LEU A 213 -27.10 -21.56 -8.50
N ASP A 214 -26.21 -20.74 -9.07
CA ASP A 214 -26.49 -19.91 -10.24
C ASP A 214 -26.93 -20.80 -11.43
N LYS A 215 -26.23 -21.94 -11.66
CA LYS A 215 -26.63 -22.93 -12.68
C LYS A 215 -28.01 -23.53 -12.43
N GLN A 216 -28.36 -23.77 -11.17
CA GLN A 216 -29.68 -24.32 -10.82
C GLN A 216 -30.79 -23.29 -11.06
N ILE A 217 -30.57 -22.04 -10.66
CA ILE A 217 -31.51 -20.93 -10.88
C ILE A 217 -31.80 -20.77 -12.38
N VAL A 218 -30.76 -20.70 -13.22
CA VAL A 218 -30.92 -20.57 -14.68
C VAL A 218 -31.77 -21.71 -15.26
N LYS A 219 -31.53 -22.96 -14.81
CA LYS A 219 -32.30 -24.11 -15.27
C LYS A 219 -33.78 -24.04 -14.84
N GLU A 220 -34.06 -23.56 -13.63
CA GLU A 220 -35.42 -23.35 -13.15
C GLU A 220 -36.11 -22.20 -13.89
N GLU A 221 -35.40 -21.10 -14.15
CA GLU A 221 -35.89 -19.96 -14.94
C GLU A 221 -36.25 -20.36 -16.37
N ASP A 222 -35.38 -21.13 -17.06
CA ASP A 222 -35.65 -21.67 -18.39
C ASP A 222 -36.92 -22.55 -18.41
N SER A 223 -37.10 -23.36 -17.35
CA SER A 223 -38.27 -24.22 -17.21
C SER A 223 -39.55 -23.40 -17.00
N VAL A 224 -39.48 -22.33 -16.22
CA VAL A 224 -40.61 -21.40 -16.02
C VAL A 224 -40.93 -20.66 -17.32
N GLU A 225 -39.92 -20.20 -18.06
CA GLU A 225 -40.11 -19.46 -19.30
C GLU A 225 -40.73 -20.35 -20.39
N THR A 226 -40.27 -21.60 -20.53
CA THR A 226 -40.90 -22.56 -21.43
C THR A 226 -42.37 -22.81 -21.09
N LEU A 227 -42.73 -22.94 -19.80
CA LEU A 227 -44.13 -23.04 -19.38
C LEU A 227 -44.93 -21.78 -19.72
N LYS A 228 -44.38 -20.57 -19.48
CA LYS A 228 -45.05 -19.30 -19.84
C LYS A 228 -45.34 -19.23 -21.35
N THR A 229 -44.36 -19.58 -22.20
CA THR A 229 -44.56 -19.58 -23.65
C THR A 229 -45.64 -20.57 -24.10
N GLN A 230 -45.74 -21.74 -23.46
CA GLN A 230 -46.80 -22.70 -23.75
C GLN A 230 -48.17 -22.16 -23.38
N ILE A 231 -48.32 -21.56 -22.20
CA ILE A 231 -49.60 -20.98 -21.76
C ILE A 231 -50.00 -19.79 -22.63
N ASN A 232 -49.05 -18.92 -23.02
CA ASN A 232 -49.33 -17.82 -23.96
C ASN A 232 -49.92 -18.33 -25.28
N LYS A 233 -49.33 -19.39 -25.85
CA LYS A 233 -49.86 -20.01 -27.08
C LYS A 233 -51.27 -20.56 -26.91
N LEU A 234 -51.61 -21.12 -25.74
CA LEU A 234 -52.98 -21.58 -25.47
C LEU A 234 -53.97 -20.41 -25.42
N LEU A 235 -53.59 -19.29 -24.80
CA LEU A 235 -54.46 -18.11 -24.72
C LEU A 235 -54.67 -17.43 -26.07
N GLU A 236 -53.62 -17.30 -26.87
CA GLU A 236 -53.66 -16.65 -28.18
C GLU A 236 -54.36 -17.50 -29.26
N ASN A 237 -54.28 -18.84 -29.19
CA ASN A 237 -54.86 -19.70 -30.21
C ASN A 237 -56.22 -20.28 -29.81
N ASP A 238 -56.33 -20.90 -28.64
CA ASP A 238 -57.51 -21.71 -28.27
C ASP A 238 -58.59 -20.87 -27.56
N PHE A 239 -58.18 -19.79 -26.90
CA PHE A 239 -59.08 -18.92 -26.14
C PHE A 239 -59.26 -17.54 -26.77
N GLN A 240 -59.00 -17.39 -28.07
CA GLN A 240 -59.21 -16.14 -28.79
C GLN A 240 -60.64 -16.05 -29.36
N CYS A 241 -61.30 -14.91 -29.16
CA CYS A 241 -62.62 -14.66 -29.73
C CYS A 241 -62.49 -14.28 -31.21
N ALA A 242 -63.05 -15.07 -32.12
CA ALA A 242 -62.99 -14.80 -33.56
C ALA A 242 -63.73 -13.54 -34.05
N ILE A 243 -64.41 -12.80 -33.16
CA ILE A 243 -65.08 -11.53 -33.49
C ILE A 243 -64.19 -10.34 -33.15
N CYS A 244 -63.60 -10.30 -31.95
CA CYS A 244 -62.77 -9.17 -31.50
C CYS A 244 -61.25 -9.47 -31.51
N ASN A 245 -60.85 -10.71 -31.81
CA ASN A 245 -59.46 -11.19 -31.84
C ASN A 245 -58.70 -11.03 -30.52
N GLU A 246 -59.42 -10.96 -29.40
CA GLU A 246 -58.85 -10.88 -28.05
C GLU A 246 -59.15 -12.16 -27.27
N VAL A 247 -58.41 -12.39 -26.19
CA VAL A 247 -58.68 -13.49 -25.25
C VAL A 247 -60.10 -13.37 -24.72
N VAL A 248 -60.88 -14.44 -24.82
CA VAL A 248 -62.32 -14.46 -24.55
C VAL A 248 -62.63 -13.95 -23.14
N PHE A 249 -63.41 -12.88 -23.07
CA PHE A 249 -63.97 -12.31 -21.84
C PHE A 249 -65.45 -12.67 -21.72
N ARG A 250 -65.84 -13.23 -20.57
CA ARG A 250 -67.16 -13.82 -20.33
C ARG A 250 -67.55 -14.81 -21.45
N PRO A 251 -66.96 -16.01 -21.49
CA PRO A 251 -67.16 -16.97 -22.58
C PRO A 251 -68.62 -17.41 -22.70
N SER A 252 -69.18 -17.16 -23.88
CA SER A 252 -70.50 -17.63 -24.31
C SER A 252 -70.32 -18.67 -25.40
N ILE A 253 -70.81 -19.88 -25.14
CA ILE A 253 -70.72 -21.03 -26.02
C ILE A 253 -72.02 -21.15 -26.81
N ALA A 254 -71.95 -21.11 -28.14
CA ALA A 254 -73.10 -21.39 -29.00
C ALA A 254 -73.46 -22.88 -28.99
N ASN A 255 -74.68 -23.25 -29.37
CA ASN A 255 -75.08 -24.67 -29.50
C ASN A 255 -74.23 -25.49 -30.52
N CYS A 256 -73.43 -24.84 -31.36
CA CYS A 256 -72.42 -25.47 -32.21
C CYS A 256 -71.03 -25.58 -31.55
N ALA A 257 -70.95 -25.41 -30.22
CA ALA A 257 -69.75 -25.49 -29.36
C ALA A 257 -68.65 -24.42 -29.59
N HIS A 258 -68.84 -23.46 -30.50
CA HIS A 258 -67.90 -22.35 -30.66
C HIS A 258 -68.06 -21.32 -29.54
N THR A 259 -66.94 -20.83 -29.02
CA THR A 259 -66.88 -19.94 -27.85
C THR A 259 -66.47 -18.53 -28.27
N PHE A 260 -67.21 -17.53 -27.78
CA PHE A 260 -66.96 -16.11 -28.06
C PHE A 260 -67.12 -15.28 -26.79
N CYS A 261 -66.75 -14.00 -26.82
CA CYS A 261 -67.14 -13.08 -25.76
C CYS A 261 -68.68 -12.91 -25.76
N ASP A 262 -69.31 -12.93 -24.59
CA ASP A 262 -70.77 -12.80 -24.44
C ASP A 262 -71.33 -11.56 -25.17
N GLY A 263 -70.69 -10.39 -25.01
CA GLY A 263 -71.10 -9.16 -25.69
C GLY A 263 -70.92 -9.21 -27.22
N CYS A 264 -69.83 -9.83 -27.69
CA CYS A 264 -69.53 -9.94 -29.13
C CYS A 264 -70.55 -10.83 -29.84
N LEU A 265 -70.86 -12.00 -29.26
CA LEU A 265 -71.82 -12.93 -29.84
C LEU A 265 -73.23 -12.34 -29.84
N LYS A 266 -73.67 -11.72 -28.72
CA LYS A 266 -74.97 -11.04 -28.65
C LYS A 266 -75.12 -9.97 -29.73
N SER A 267 -74.10 -9.15 -29.92
CA SER A 267 -74.10 -8.09 -30.95
C SER A 267 -74.16 -8.67 -32.38
N TRP A 268 -73.50 -9.79 -32.62
CA TRP A 268 -73.53 -10.49 -33.91
C TRP A 268 -74.90 -11.09 -34.22
N LEU A 269 -75.51 -11.76 -33.23
CA LEU A 269 -76.78 -12.48 -33.41
C LEU A 269 -77.97 -11.55 -33.74
N VAL A 270 -77.87 -10.27 -33.43
CA VAL A 270 -78.84 -9.24 -33.88
C VAL A 270 -78.83 -9.11 -35.41
N ARG A 271 -77.68 -9.33 -36.06
CA ARG A 271 -77.51 -9.16 -37.52
C ARG A 271 -77.64 -10.47 -38.29
N SER A 272 -77.18 -11.58 -37.70
CA SER A 272 -77.24 -12.91 -38.31
C SER A 272 -77.36 -13.98 -37.25
N ASN A 273 -78.33 -14.88 -37.40
CA ASN A 273 -78.50 -16.04 -36.53
C ASN A 273 -77.51 -17.19 -36.82
N HIS A 274 -76.46 -16.97 -37.63
CA HIS A 274 -75.46 -17.98 -37.96
C HIS A 274 -74.15 -17.72 -37.20
N CYS A 275 -73.50 -18.80 -36.74
CA CYS A 275 -72.22 -18.74 -36.03
C CYS A 275 -71.12 -18.10 -36.89
N PRO A 276 -70.33 -17.14 -36.36
CA PRO A 276 -69.23 -16.50 -37.11
C PRO A 276 -68.18 -17.48 -37.62
N THR A 277 -67.92 -18.58 -36.90
CA THR A 277 -66.85 -19.53 -37.23
C THR A 277 -67.31 -20.63 -38.19
N CYS A 278 -68.40 -21.34 -37.86
CA CYS A 278 -68.85 -22.51 -38.64
C CYS A 278 -70.15 -22.29 -39.43
N ARG A 279 -70.76 -21.11 -39.32
CA ARG A 279 -72.03 -20.74 -39.98
C ARG A 279 -73.24 -21.62 -39.63
N SER A 280 -73.15 -22.49 -38.62
CA SER A 280 -74.32 -23.21 -38.10
C SER A 280 -75.31 -22.25 -37.44
N VAL A 281 -76.61 -22.52 -37.53
CA VAL A 281 -77.64 -21.69 -36.91
C VAL A 281 -77.51 -21.75 -35.37
N VAL A 282 -77.48 -20.57 -34.75
CA VAL A 282 -77.35 -20.41 -33.30
C VAL A 282 -78.73 -20.19 -32.69
N ASN A 283 -79.23 -21.21 -31.98
CA ASN A 283 -80.55 -21.19 -31.34
C ASN A 283 -80.46 -20.95 -29.83
N SER A 284 -79.30 -21.25 -29.22
CA SER A 284 -79.06 -21.03 -27.80
C SER A 284 -77.58 -20.74 -27.55
N THR A 285 -77.34 -20.02 -26.46
CA THR A 285 -76.00 -19.65 -25.99
C THR A 285 -75.90 -19.87 -24.50
N THR A 286 -74.82 -20.49 -24.04
CA THR A 286 -74.60 -20.81 -22.63
C THR A 286 -73.32 -20.16 -22.13
N TYR A 287 -73.41 -19.42 -21.02
CA TYR A 287 -72.23 -18.88 -20.34
C TYR A 287 -71.52 -19.97 -19.54
N SER A 288 -70.20 -20.10 -19.71
CA SER A 288 -69.39 -21.06 -18.95
C SER A 288 -68.55 -20.37 -17.88
N LEU A 289 -68.98 -20.49 -16.61
CA LEU A 289 -68.25 -19.95 -15.47
C LEU A 289 -66.89 -20.63 -15.28
N SER A 290 -66.81 -21.94 -15.48
CA SER A 290 -65.56 -22.70 -15.33
C SER A 290 -64.51 -22.28 -16.33
N LEU A 291 -64.88 -22.08 -17.61
CA LEU A 291 -63.96 -21.54 -18.61
C LEU A 291 -63.57 -20.10 -18.29
N ASN A 292 -64.50 -19.28 -17.80
CA ASN A 292 -64.19 -17.91 -17.39
C ASN A 292 -63.13 -17.87 -16.29
N ASN A 293 -63.30 -18.70 -15.25
CA ASN A 293 -62.36 -18.79 -14.14
C ASN A 293 -61.01 -19.34 -14.60
N TYR A 294 -61.02 -20.37 -15.45
CA TYR A 294 -59.79 -20.95 -16.01
C TYR A 294 -58.98 -19.92 -16.80
N ILE A 295 -59.60 -19.23 -17.75
CA ILE A 295 -58.91 -18.21 -18.56
C ILE A 295 -58.41 -17.06 -17.66
N THR A 296 -59.19 -16.67 -16.65
CA THR A 296 -58.78 -15.61 -15.70
C THR A 296 -57.55 -16.03 -14.90
N ASN A 297 -57.54 -17.25 -14.35
CA ASN A 297 -56.39 -17.79 -13.61
C ASN A 297 -55.13 -17.89 -14.50
N LEU A 298 -55.28 -18.27 -15.78
CA LEU A 298 -54.15 -18.32 -16.71
C LEU A 298 -53.59 -16.93 -17.01
N CYS A 299 -54.45 -15.94 -17.22
CA CYS A 299 -54.01 -14.55 -17.38
C CYS A 299 -53.34 -14.00 -16.12
N ASP A 300 -53.84 -14.35 -14.93
CA ASP A 300 -53.23 -13.96 -13.66
C ASP A 300 -51.87 -14.61 -13.43
N LEU A 301 -51.71 -15.88 -13.82
CA LEU A 301 -50.47 -16.62 -13.71
C LEU A 301 -49.37 -16.07 -14.63
N LEU A 302 -49.74 -15.66 -15.86
CA LEU A 302 -48.80 -15.07 -16.82
C LEU A 302 -48.47 -13.61 -16.51
N GLY A 303 -49.46 -12.85 -16.04
CA GLY A 303 -49.32 -11.41 -15.80
C GLY A 303 -49.05 -10.62 -17.10
N GLY A 304 -48.41 -9.45 -16.94
CA GLY A 304 -47.97 -8.61 -18.06
C GLY A 304 -49.09 -8.14 -18.99
N THR A 305 -48.75 -8.01 -20.27
CA THR A 305 -49.60 -7.38 -21.29
C THR A 305 -50.94 -8.09 -21.49
N ILE A 306 -50.98 -9.42 -21.46
CA ILE A 306 -52.21 -10.20 -21.66
C ILE A 306 -53.21 -9.94 -20.53
N LYS A 307 -52.73 -9.89 -19.28
CA LYS A 307 -53.56 -9.56 -18.12
C LYS A 307 -54.08 -8.12 -18.21
N GLU A 308 -53.20 -7.17 -18.53
CA GLU A 308 -53.55 -5.76 -18.67
C GLU A 308 -54.59 -5.53 -19.78
N GLN A 309 -54.41 -6.14 -20.95
CA GLN A 309 -55.37 -6.10 -22.05
C GLN A 309 -56.73 -6.67 -21.64
N ARG A 310 -56.75 -7.80 -20.95
CA ARG A 310 -58.00 -8.41 -20.45
C ARG A 310 -58.72 -7.51 -19.44
N LEU A 311 -57.99 -6.87 -18.54
CA LEU A 311 -58.55 -5.92 -17.56
C LEU A 311 -59.06 -4.64 -18.22
N ALA A 312 -58.37 -4.14 -19.25
CA ALA A 312 -58.84 -3.01 -20.06
C ALA A 312 -60.17 -3.36 -20.75
N LEU A 313 -60.25 -4.53 -21.39
CA LEU A 313 -61.48 -5.01 -22.03
C LEU A 313 -62.63 -5.21 -21.04
N GLN A 314 -62.32 -5.70 -19.85
CA GLN A 314 -63.31 -5.81 -18.78
C GLN A 314 -63.82 -4.43 -18.39
N SER A 315 -62.95 -3.45 -18.22
CA SER A 315 -63.31 -2.08 -17.84
C SER A 315 -64.16 -1.38 -18.92
N GLU A 316 -63.80 -1.55 -20.19
CA GLU A 316 -64.54 -1.01 -21.33
C GLU A 316 -65.93 -1.63 -21.46
N ARG A 317 -66.04 -2.96 -21.33
CA ARG A 317 -67.29 -3.69 -21.59
C ARG A 317 -68.22 -3.74 -20.37
N ILE A 318 -67.69 -3.61 -19.15
CA ILE A 318 -68.50 -3.52 -17.93
C ILE A 318 -68.99 -2.08 -17.68
N GLY A 319 -68.26 -1.04 -18.13
CA GLY A 319 -68.72 0.34 -18.22
C GLY A 319 -69.40 0.93 -16.98
N HIS A 320 -68.70 1.80 -16.25
CA HIS A 320 -69.25 2.73 -15.26
C HIS A 320 -70.63 3.33 -15.63
N PRO A 321 -71.50 3.62 -14.64
CA PRO A 321 -72.76 4.33 -14.87
C PRO A 321 -72.50 5.65 -15.63
N PRO A 322 -73.44 6.10 -16.47
CA PRO A 322 -73.21 7.20 -17.39
C PRO A 322 -72.69 8.43 -16.63
N GLN A 323 -71.54 8.95 -17.04
CA GLN A 323 -71.09 10.26 -16.61
C GLN A 323 -72.18 11.26 -17.01
N MET A 324 -72.98 11.66 -16.03
CA MET A 324 -73.97 12.71 -16.21
C MET A 324 -73.25 13.96 -16.73
N ALA A 325 -73.75 14.48 -17.84
CA ALA A 325 -73.32 15.75 -18.42
C ALA A 325 -73.16 16.80 -17.30
N LYS A 326 -72.04 17.51 -17.30
CA LYS A 326 -71.79 18.67 -16.43
C LYS A 326 -72.95 19.66 -16.63
N ARG A 327 -73.96 19.59 -15.76
CA ARG A 327 -75.03 20.59 -15.72
C ARG A 327 -74.43 21.92 -15.29
N GLY A 328 -74.79 22.94 -16.04
CA GLY A 328 -74.24 24.29 -15.96
C GLY A 328 -74.22 24.88 -14.56
N ARG A 329 -73.14 25.63 -14.35
CA ARG A 329 -72.87 26.63 -13.32
C ARG A 329 -74.15 27.32 -12.82
N LYS A 330 -74.47 27.18 -11.53
CA LYS A 330 -75.19 28.23 -10.77
C LYS A 330 -74.17 28.95 -9.87
N ARG A 331 -74.15 30.28 -9.99
CA ARG A 331 -73.32 31.17 -9.17
C ARG A 331 -74.01 31.46 -7.82
N ALA A 332 -73.15 31.72 -6.82
CA ALA A 332 -73.37 32.27 -5.47
C ALA A 332 -73.99 31.28 -4.44
N ALA A 333 -73.53 31.23 -3.18
CA ALA A 333 -72.98 32.30 -2.36
C ALA A 333 -71.77 31.88 -1.49
N ASN A 334 -70.91 32.86 -1.21
CA ASN A 334 -69.83 32.84 -0.22
C ASN A 334 -70.38 32.53 1.18
N GLN A 335 -69.82 31.53 1.85
CA GLN A 335 -69.61 31.60 3.30
C GLN A 335 -68.19 31.15 3.63
N SER A 336 -67.44 32.10 4.16
CA SER A 336 -66.11 31.92 4.73
C SER A 336 -66.21 31.21 6.06
N THR A 337 -65.53 30.09 6.22
CA THR A 337 -65.14 29.58 7.54
C THR A 337 -63.67 29.17 7.52
N ARG A 338 -62.91 29.93 8.31
CA ARG A 338 -61.51 29.73 8.63
C ARG A 338 -61.29 28.41 9.38
N GLY A 339 -60.33 27.63 8.89
CA GLY A 339 -59.28 27.03 9.72
C GLY A 339 -59.55 25.72 10.46
N ARG A 340 -58.79 24.68 10.12
CA ARG A 340 -57.90 24.00 11.07
C ARG A 340 -56.78 23.28 10.30
N ARG A 341 -55.53 23.55 10.69
CA ARG A 341 -54.33 22.82 10.22
C ARG A 341 -54.26 21.50 10.99
N GLU A 342 -54.10 20.39 10.28
CA GLU A 342 -53.68 19.12 10.86
C GLU A 342 -52.14 19.12 11.06
N PRO A 343 -51.63 18.47 12.13
CA PRO A 343 -50.20 18.42 12.41
C PRO A 343 -49.49 17.42 11.48
N PRO A 344 -48.19 17.61 11.20
CA PRO A 344 -47.43 16.71 10.34
C PRO A 344 -47.17 15.37 11.03
N THR A 345 -47.41 14.29 10.32
CA THR A 345 -46.99 12.93 10.69
C THR A 345 -45.47 12.82 10.59
N TYR A 346 -44.85 12.23 11.62
CA TYR A 346 -43.41 11.99 11.70
C TYR A 346 -43.02 10.88 10.70
N GLU A 347 -42.26 11.24 9.67
CA GLU A 347 -41.58 10.27 8.80
C GLU A 347 -40.30 9.80 9.51
N LEU A 348 -40.19 8.48 9.71
CA LEU A 348 -38.96 7.82 10.10
C LEU A 348 -38.01 7.84 8.90
N ILE A 349 -36.91 8.57 9.04
CA ILE A 349 -35.80 8.60 8.09
C ILE A 349 -34.95 7.35 8.37
N ASP A 350 -34.95 6.40 7.43
CA ASP A 350 -33.94 5.35 7.36
C ASP A 350 -32.65 5.98 6.80
N ASP A 351 -31.66 6.18 7.67
CA ASP A 351 -30.31 6.61 7.30
C ASP A 351 -29.57 5.45 6.60
N ASP A 352 -29.46 5.52 5.27
CA ASP A 352 -28.57 4.70 4.46
C ASP A 352 -27.20 5.42 4.32
N PRO A 353 -26.09 4.93 4.92
CA PRO A 353 -24.83 5.64 4.94
C PRO A 353 -23.98 5.26 3.72
N ALA A 354 -24.43 5.62 2.52
CA ALA A 354 -23.62 5.44 1.32
C ALA A 354 -24.01 6.35 0.15
N ARG A 355 -23.88 7.68 0.29
CA ARG A 355 -23.61 8.56 -0.88
C ARG A 355 -23.24 10.01 -0.54
N ASN A 356 -22.00 10.36 -0.93
CA ASN A 356 -21.52 11.67 -1.38
C ASN A 356 -21.53 12.84 -0.35
N ASN A 357 -20.52 13.71 -0.24
CA ASN A 357 -19.66 14.22 -1.30
C ASN A 357 -18.46 15.04 -0.73
N SER A 358 -17.32 14.88 -1.41
CA SER A 358 -16.37 15.92 -1.85
C SER A 358 -15.58 16.83 -0.88
N ARG A 359 -14.28 16.88 -1.23
CA ARG A 359 -13.30 17.99 -1.18
C ARG A 359 -12.66 18.32 0.17
N PHE A 360 -11.36 18.02 0.30
CA PHE A 360 -10.30 19.04 0.46
C PHE A 360 -8.90 18.45 0.15
N THR A 361 -8.25 19.09 -0.83
CA THR A 361 -6.81 19.34 -1.06
C THR A 361 -5.71 18.29 -0.75
N THR A 362 -4.89 18.11 -1.78
CA THR A 362 -3.65 17.36 -1.95
C THR A 362 -2.59 17.53 -0.85
N GLY A 363 -2.20 16.42 -0.24
CA GLY A 363 -0.95 16.23 0.52
C GLY A 363 -0.42 14.83 0.23
N SER A 364 0.73 14.77 -0.42
CA SER A 364 1.42 13.56 -0.87
C SER A 364 1.89 12.68 0.29
N HIS A 365 1.43 11.43 0.34
CA HIS A 365 2.04 10.38 1.17
C HIS A 365 2.10 9.03 0.44
N ASN A 366 3.32 8.68 0.06
CA ASN A 366 3.96 7.36 -0.01
C ASN A 366 3.07 6.11 -0.10
N VAL A 367 2.98 5.58 -1.32
CA VAL A 367 2.78 4.15 -1.57
C VAL A 367 4.04 3.44 -1.09
N ILE A 368 3.93 2.57 -0.09
CA ILE A 368 4.97 1.59 0.23
C ILE A 368 4.65 0.36 -0.60
N ASP A 369 5.37 0.22 -1.72
CA ASP A 369 5.46 -1.04 -2.46
C ASP A 369 6.10 -2.09 -1.53
N ILE A 370 5.34 -3.14 -1.24
CA ILE A 370 5.86 -4.34 -0.59
C ILE A 370 6.64 -5.10 -1.66
N VAL A 371 7.96 -4.87 -1.69
CA VAL A 371 8.89 -5.66 -2.49
C VAL A 371 9.08 -7.01 -1.80
N ASP A 372 8.76 -8.05 -2.55
CA ASP A 372 8.93 -9.47 -2.22
C ASP A 372 10.42 -9.77 -1.97
N LEU A 373 10.79 -10.02 -0.71
CA LEU A 373 12.15 -10.41 -0.30
C LEU A 373 12.17 -11.86 0.17
N THR A 374 11.83 -12.78 -0.72
CA THR A 374 12.27 -14.18 -0.60
C THR A 374 12.81 -14.67 -1.93
N ASN A 375 14.08 -14.37 -2.21
CA ASN A 375 14.95 -15.25 -2.97
C ASN A 375 16.41 -14.83 -2.79
N ASN A 376 17.06 -15.39 -1.76
CA ASN A 376 18.49 -15.69 -1.84
C ASN A 376 18.85 -16.86 -0.91
N THR A 377 18.49 -18.07 -1.33
CA THR A 377 19.29 -19.25 -1.00
C THR A 377 20.27 -19.43 -2.16
N SER A 378 21.53 -19.08 -1.90
CA SER A 378 22.64 -19.40 -2.79
C SER A 378 22.87 -20.91 -2.83
N ARG A 379 23.03 -21.42 -4.04
CA ARG A 379 23.95 -22.49 -4.37
C ARG A 379 24.85 -22.01 -5.49
#